data_AF-A0A382HV79-F1
#
_entry.id   AF-A0A382HV79-F1
#
_cell.length_a   1.000
_cell.length_b   1.000
_cell.length_c   1.000
_cell.angle_alpha   90.00
_cell.angle_beta   90.00
_cell.angle_gamma   90.00
#
_symmetry.space_group_name_H-M   'P 1'
#
loop_
_entity.id
_entity.type
_entity.pdbx_description
1 polymer ?
#
loop_
_entity_poly.entity_id
_entity_poly.type
_entity_poly.pdbx_seq_one_letter_code
_entity_poly.pdbx_strand_id
1 'polypeptide(L)' 'VNKLRTLYPNDVKVVFKNFPLRSHKQANKAALYALAAGQQGKYHEMHNAIMAQFRDLKNNENLP' A
#
# COMPACT_ATOMS: atom_id res chain seq x y z
N VAL A 1 -7.64 -6.19 6.81
CA VAL A 1 -8.11 -6.57 5.45
C VAL A 1 -8.42 -8.06 5.36
N ASN A 2 -7.49 -8.94 5.73
CA ASN A 2 -7.66 -10.39 5.59
C ASN A 2 -8.90 -10.94 6.31
N LYS A 3 -9.20 -10.45 7.53
CA LYS A 3 -10.37 -10.89 8.31
C LYS A 3 -11.71 -10.64 7.60
N LEU A 4 -11.87 -9.50 6.91
CA LEU A 4 -13.13 -9.18 6.21
C LEU A 4 -13.36 -10.09 5.01
N ARG A 5 -12.29 -10.39 4.25
CA ARG A 5 -12.36 -11.31 3.11
C ARG A 5 -12.71 -12.74 3.55
N THR A 6 -12.27 -13.16 4.73
CA THR A 6 -12.60 -14.48 5.28
C THR A 6 -14.03 -14.55 5.80
N LEU A 7 -14.51 -13.50 6.49
CA LEU A 7 -15.86 -13.50 7.06
C LEU A 7 -16.97 -13.29 6.01
N TYR A 8 -16.67 -12.56 4.94
CA TYR A 8 -17.66 -12.18 3.91
C TYR A 8 -17.10 -12.37 2.50
N PRO A 9 -16.77 -13.62 2.10
CA PRO A 9 -16.08 -13.88 0.83
C PRO A 9 -16.92 -13.52 -0.41
N ASN A 10 -18.25 -13.58 -0.32
CA ASN A 10 -19.16 -13.35 -1.44
C ASN A 10 -19.88 -11.99 -1.36
N ASP A 11 -19.97 -11.40 -0.16
CA ASP A 11 -20.78 -10.20 0.07
C ASP A 11 -19.95 -8.92 -0.01
N VAL A 12 -18.62 -9.01 0.15
CA VAL A 12 -17.74 -7.85 0.25
C VAL A 12 -16.55 -7.96 -0.69
N LYS A 13 -16.40 -6.95 -1.56
CA LYS A 13 -15.18 -6.72 -2.32
C LYS A 13 -14.33 -5.65 -1.64
N VAL A 14 -13.09 -5.99 -1.28
CA VAL A 14 -12.14 -5.02 -0.72
C VAL A 14 -11.29 -4.43 -1.85
N VAL A 15 -11.26 -3.10 -1.93
CA VAL A 15 -10.45 -2.34 -2.89
C VAL A 15 -9.56 -1.36 -2.15
N PHE A 16 -8.32 -1.19 -2.61
CA PHE A 16 -7.38 -0.23 -2.04
C PHE A 16 -7.37 1.04 -2.89
N LYS A 17 -7.51 2.19 -2.25
CA LYS A 17 -7.41 3.52 -2.87
C LYS A 17 -6.32 4.31 -2.16
N ASN A 18 -5.26 4.64 -2.87
CA ASN A 18 -4.18 5.45 -2.32
C ASN A 18 -4.64 6.90 -2.10
N PHE A 19 -4.35 7.44 -0.92
CA PHE A 19 -4.64 8.82 -0.54
C PHE A 19 -3.39 9.49 0.05
N PRO A 20 -2.40 9.81 -0.78
CA PRO A 20 -1.16 10.45 -0.32
C PRO A 20 -1.44 11.89 0.14
N LEU A 21 -1.32 12.12 1.45
CA LEU A 21 -1.48 13.44 2.04
C LEU A 21 -0.32 14.36 1.67
N ARG A 22 -0.60 15.63 1.35
CA ARG A 22 0.44 16.62 1.02
C ARG A 22 1.47 16.83 2.14
N SER A 23 1.08 16.64 3.39
CA SER A 23 1.98 16.71 4.55
C SER A 23 2.94 15.52 4.66
N HIS A 24 2.67 14.42 3.95
CA HIS A 24 3.52 13.23 3.92
C HIS A 24 4.37 13.25 2.66
N LYS A 25 5.54 13.88 2.72
CA LYS A 25 6.42 14.12 1.55
C LYS A 25 6.67 12.87 0.71
N GLN A 26 6.86 11.71 1.35
CA GLN A 26 7.15 10.45 0.67
C GLN A 26 5.92 9.64 0.24
N ALA A 27 4.71 10.04 0.64
CA ALA A 27 3.50 9.24 0.41
C ALA A 27 3.15 9.10 -1.07
N ASN A 28 3.37 10.14 -1.88
CA ASN A 28 3.13 10.05 -3.32
C ASN A 28 3.99 8.98 -3.98
N LYS A 29 5.29 8.93 -3.64
CA LYS A 29 6.23 7.97 -4.22
C LYS A 29 5.91 6.54 -3.78
N ALA A 30 5.64 6.34 -2.49
CA ALA A 30 5.19 5.07 -1.94
C ALA A 30 3.89 4.58 -2.62
N ALA A 31 2.91 5.47 -2.84
CA ALA A 31 1.67 5.13 -3.54
C ALA A 31 1.92 4.68 -4.99
N LEU A 32 2.85 5.33 -5.70
CA LEU A 32 3.24 4.93 -7.06
C LEU A 32 3.89 3.54 -7.07
N TYR A 33 4.75 3.22 -6.10
CA TYR A 33 5.35 1.88 -5.98
C TYR A 33 4.29 0.81 -5.74
N ALA A 34 3.34 1.06 -4.83
CA ALA A 34 2.22 0.15 -4.58
C ALA A 34 1.38 -0.07 -5.85
N LEU A 35 1.06 1.00 -6.59
CA LEU A 35 0.30 0.90 -7.84
C LEU A 35 1.06 0.12 -8.93
N ALA A 36 2.36 0.38 -9.09
CA ALA A 36 3.20 -0.33 -10.05
C ALA A 36 3.30 -1.82 -9.72
N ALA A 37 3.46 -2.17 -8.44
CA ALA A 37 3.39 -3.56 -8.00
C ALA A 37 1.99 -4.17 -8.20
N GLY A 38 0.93 -3.37 -8.04
CA GLY A 38 -0.44 -3.79 -8.32
C GLY A 38 -0.68 -4.15 -9.79
N GLN A 39 -0.07 -3.44 -10.73
CA GLN A 39 -0.08 -3.82 -12.15
C GLN A 39 0.59 -5.17 -12.42
N GLN A 40 1.45 -5.63 -11.50
CA GLN A 40 2.11 -6.93 -11.53
C GLN A 40 1.42 -7.97 -10.63
N GLY A 41 0.24 -7.67 -10.09
CA GLY A 41 -0.52 -8.55 -9.19
C GLY A 41 0.03 -8.63 -7.76
N LYS A 42 0.96 -7.75 -7.37
CA LYS A 42 1.68 -7.77 -6.08
C LYS A 42 1.43 -6.54 -5.20
N TYR A 43 0.24 -5.96 -5.31
CA TYR A 43 -0.11 -4.73 -4.58
C TYR A 43 0.03 -4.92 -3.06
N HIS A 44 -0.48 -6.04 -2.53
CA HIS A 44 -0.56 -6.28 -1.09
C HIS A 44 0.82 -6.47 -0.47
N GLU A 45 1.69 -7.19 -1.17
CA GLU A 45 3.06 -7.46 -0.80
C GLU A 45 3.85 -6.15 -0.73
N MET A 46 3.76 -5.32 -1.76
CA MET A 46 4.41 -4.01 -1.78
C MET A 46 3.84 -3.08 -0.70
N HIS A 47 2.52 -2.98 -0.57
CA HIS A 47 1.92 -2.18 0.50
C HIS A 47 2.39 -2.62 1.89
N ASN A 48 2.50 -3.91 2.14
CA ASN A 48 2.98 -4.43 3.42
C ASN A 48 4.46 -4.13 3.66
N ALA A 49 5.31 -4.21 2.63
CA ALA A 49 6.72 -3.81 2.71
C ALA A 49 6.85 -2.32 3.08
N ILE A 50 6.12 -1.44 2.37
CA ILE A 50 6.15 0.01 2.58
C ILE A 50 5.73 0.32 4.01
N MET A 51 4.66 -0.33 4.48
CA MET A 51 4.12 -0.10 5.82
C MET A 51 4.99 -0.71 6.92
N ALA A 52 5.80 -1.72 6.64
CA ALA A 52 6.77 -2.25 7.60
C ALA A 52 7.93 -1.27 7.84
N GLN A 53 8.30 -0.49 6.82
CA GLN A 53 9.44 0.44 6.85
C GLN A 53 9.03 1.92 6.78
N PHE A 54 7.76 2.25 6.98
CA PHE A 54 7.21 3.59 6.66
C PHE A 54 7.91 4.74 7.38
N ARG A 55 8.49 4.48 8.56
CA ARG A 55 9.25 5.47 9.34
C ARG A 55 10.56 5.86 8.66
N ASP A 56 11.20 4.90 8.00
CA ASP A 56 12.51 5.05 7.36
C ASP A 56 12.41 5.67 5.96
N LEU A 57 11.21 5.74 5.38
CA LEU A 57 10.96 6.46 4.13
C LEU A 57 11.45 7.91 4.19
N LYS A 58 11.41 8.55 5.37
CA LYS A 58 11.95 9.90 5.57
C LYS A 58 13.45 10.02 5.28
N ASN A 59 14.20 8.95 5.55
CA ASN A 59 15.63 8.88 5.35
C ASN A 59 15.98 8.35 3.95
N ASN A 60 15.13 7.45 3.41
CA ASN A 60 15.27 6.92 2.06
C ASN A 60 13.90 6.67 1.43
N GLU A 61 13.49 7.57 0.54
CA GLU A 61 12.20 7.50 -0.16
C GLU A 61 12.11 6.37 -1.22
N ASN A 62 13.22 5.67 -1.50
CA ASN A 62 13.26 4.53 -2.41
C ASN A 62 13.06 3.19 -1.70
N LEU A 63 12.93 3.18 -0.37
CA LEU A 63 12.66 1.94 0.35
C LEU A 63 11.33 1.33 -0.11
N PRO A 64 11.30 -0.02 -0.19
CA PRO A 64 10.07 -0.73 -0.47
C PRO A 64 9.12 -0.69 0.72
#